data_AF-A0A254SBS9-F1
#
_entry.id   AF-A0A254SBS9-F1
#
_cell.length_a   1.000
_cell.length_b   1.000
_cell.length_c   1.000
_cell.angle_alpha   90.00
_cell.angle_beta   90.00
_cell.angle_gamma   90.00
#
_symmetry.space_group_name_H-M   'P 1'
#
loop_
_entity.id
_entity.type
_entity.pdbx_description
1 polymer ?
#
loop_
_entity_poly.entity_id
_entity_poly.type
_entity_poly.pdbx_seq_one_letter_code
_entity_poly.pdbx_strand_id
1 'polypeptide(L)'
;MICKKCGQEYPDDMLNCLWCDAPNDQHVAPEAPETIDLASALDVQKNIDTIILRRIDKDIAAPDSEEVQKKIDKHPAGNFMWCAAILGTGGLFSVLFAPFYIYFFHKIEIRKNHSIGKFTSACLSSTIALKVLVNGLAKLARKISEIHFFREDIASLINFCIDAGQILLHFLVCGYVAAFIIKRVTPDYDKSEYKVTSASATIYSIPIMIVLSMASFYLFKQ
;
A
#
# COMPACT_ATOMS: atom_id res chain seq x y z
N MET A 1 -44.02 24.85 5.22
CA MET A 1 -44.50 25.29 3.90
C MET A 1 -44.61 24.10 2.95
N ILE A 2 -45.72 23.94 2.21
CA ILE A 2 -45.85 22.84 1.23
C ILE A 2 -45.36 23.33 -0.13
N CYS A 3 -44.40 22.64 -0.73
CA CYS A 3 -43.90 22.97 -2.06
C CYS A 3 -44.99 22.74 -3.10
N LYS A 4 -45.39 23.78 -3.83
CA LYS A 4 -46.42 23.68 -4.87
C LYS A 4 -46.03 22.77 -6.03
N LYS A 5 -44.73 22.53 -6.23
CA LYS A 5 -44.22 21.69 -7.33
C LYS A 5 -44.20 20.20 -6.99
N CYS A 6 -43.74 19.83 -5.79
CA CYS A 6 -43.57 18.42 -5.41
C CYS A 6 -44.48 17.96 -4.26
N GLY A 7 -45.25 18.86 -3.65
CA GLY A 7 -46.20 18.55 -2.57
C GLY A 7 -45.58 18.25 -1.20
N GLN A 8 -44.26 18.37 -1.06
CA GLN A 8 -43.55 18.06 0.19
C GLN A 8 -43.45 19.27 1.13
N GLU A 9 -43.50 19.03 2.44
CA GLU A 9 -43.41 20.06 3.48
C GLU A 9 -41.96 20.41 3.84
N TYR A 10 -41.51 21.65 3.60
CA TYR A 10 -40.20 22.18 4.01
C TYR A 10 -40.34 23.37 4.99
N PRO A 11 -39.27 23.69 5.75
CA PRO A 11 -39.19 24.90 6.56
C PRO A 11 -39.44 26.17 5.75
N ASP A 12 -40.08 27.15 6.38
CA ASP A 12 -40.49 28.42 5.78
C ASP A 12 -39.34 29.43 5.60
N ASP A 13 -38.25 29.27 6.34
CA ASP A 13 -37.03 30.08 6.28
C ASP A 13 -36.07 29.71 5.13
N MET A 14 -36.42 28.69 4.34
CA MET A 14 -35.59 28.20 3.23
C MET A 14 -35.97 28.89 1.91
N LEU A 15 -34.94 29.34 1.19
CA LEU A 15 -35.09 30.00 -0.13
C LEU A 15 -35.63 29.04 -1.20
N ASN A 16 -35.29 27.75 -1.13
CA ASN A 16 -35.68 26.73 -2.10
C ASN A 16 -36.22 25.46 -1.40
N CYS A 17 -37.06 24.71 -2.10
CA CYS A 17 -37.55 23.41 -1.68
C CYS A 17 -36.44 22.36 -1.67
N LEU A 18 -36.20 21.72 -0.52
CA LEU A 18 -35.13 20.72 -0.31
C LEU A 18 -35.18 19.50 -1.24
N TRP A 19 -36.35 19.17 -1.80
CA TRP A 19 -36.51 17.94 -2.61
C TRP A 19 -36.44 18.17 -4.12
N CYS A 20 -36.79 19.36 -4.59
CA CYS A 20 -36.89 19.63 -6.03
C CYS A 20 -36.28 20.97 -6.47
N ASP A 21 -35.63 21.67 -5.53
CA ASP A 21 -35.00 22.97 -5.70
C ASP A 21 -35.91 24.06 -6.27
N ALA A 22 -37.23 23.89 -6.20
CA ALA A 22 -38.17 24.93 -6.60
C ALA A 22 -38.01 26.15 -5.67
N PRO A 23 -37.92 27.37 -6.20
CA PRO A 23 -37.81 28.57 -5.38
C PRO A 23 -39.06 28.74 -4.50
N ASN A 24 -38.85 29.28 -3.31
CA ASN A 24 -39.91 29.60 -2.37
C ASN A 24 -40.48 30.99 -2.70
N ASP A 25 -41.64 31.02 -3.36
CA ASP A 25 -42.30 32.27 -3.79
C ASP A 25 -42.61 33.25 -2.64
N GLN A 26 -42.64 32.77 -1.39
CA GLN A 26 -42.94 33.61 -0.23
C GLN A 26 -41.68 34.23 0.40
N HIS A 27 -40.49 33.77 -0.01
CA HIS A 27 -39.23 34.33 0.45
C HIS A 27 -38.74 35.36 -0.57
N VAL A 28 -39.09 36.64 -0.35
CA VAL A 28 -38.47 37.75 -1.06
C VAL A 28 -37.00 37.78 -0.65
N ALA A 29 -36.09 37.52 -1.60
CA ALA A 29 -34.67 37.62 -1.34
C ALA A 29 -34.35 39.05 -0.84
N PRO A 30 -33.58 39.22 0.24
CA PRO A 30 -33.16 40.56 0.65
C PRO A 30 -32.41 41.21 -0.51
N GLU A 31 -32.86 42.40 -0.90
CA GLU A 31 -32.19 43.22 -1.93
C GLU A 31 -30.70 43.33 -1.57
N ALA A 32 -29.84 42.92 -2.50
CA ALA A 32 -28.39 43.02 -2.30
C ALA A 32 -28.03 44.49 -2.07
N PRO A 33 -27.33 44.84 -0.97
CA PRO A 33 -26.91 46.22 -0.76
C PRO A 33 -25.94 46.63 -1.87
N GLU A 34 -26.34 47.60 -2.69
CA GLU A 34 -25.45 48.24 -3.65
C GLU A 34 -24.31 48.91 -2.88
N THR A 35 -23.08 48.57 -3.27
CA THR A 35 -21.79 49.10 -2.78
C THR A 35 -21.35 48.65 -1.38
N ILE A 36 -20.67 47.49 -1.33
CA ILE A 36 -19.75 47.17 -0.24
C ILE A 36 -18.53 48.09 -0.41
N ASP A 37 -18.30 49.00 0.54
CA ASP A 37 -17.08 49.81 0.59
C ASP A 37 -15.87 48.87 0.75
N LEU A 38 -15.10 48.73 -0.33
CA LEU A 38 -13.98 47.80 -0.47
C LEU A 38 -12.92 48.00 0.65
N ALA A 39 -12.80 49.23 1.18
CA ALA A 39 -11.88 49.53 2.28
C ALA A 39 -12.27 48.82 3.58
N SER A 40 -13.57 48.73 3.87
CA SER A 40 -14.08 48.02 5.05
C SER A 40 -13.93 46.50 4.93
N ALA A 41 -14.13 45.96 3.72
CA ALA A 41 -13.94 44.53 3.45
C ALA A 41 -12.47 44.10 3.59
N LEU A 42 -11.53 44.94 3.14
CA LEU A 42 -10.09 44.71 3.28
C LEU A 42 -9.62 44.76 4.75
N ASP A 43 -10.22 45.59 5.58
CA ASP A 43 -9.87 45.69 7.01
C ASP A 43 -10.40 44.50 7.83
N VAL A 44 -11.60 44.02 7.49
CA VAL A 44 -12.14 42.76 8.04
C VAL A 44 -11.27 41.59 7.62
N GLN A 45 -10.83 41.53 6.35
CA GLN A 45 -9.98 40.46 5.87
C GLN A 45 -8.60 40.46 6.54
N LYS A 46 -7.98 41.64 6.77
CA LYS A 46 -6.74 41.74 7.55
C LYS A 46 -6.90 41.27 9.00
N ASN A 47 -8.03 41.59 9.64
CA ASN A 47 -8.30 41.13 10.99
C ASN A 47 -8.52 39.61 11.05
N ILE A 48 -9.20 39.03 10.05
CA ILE A 48 -9.38 37.57 9.93
C ILE A 48 -8.03 36.89 9.72
N ASP A 49 -7.19 37.38 8.81
CA ASP A 49 -5.86 36.82 8.56
C ASP A 49 -4.98 36.88 9.83
N THR A 50 -5.06 37.98 10.58
CA THR A 50 -4.33 38.12 11.85
C THR A 50 -4.83 37.15 12.93
N ILE A 51 -6.14 36.88 12.97
CA ILE A 51 -6.75 35.91 13.89
C ILE A 51 -6.39 34.47 13.50
N ILE A 52 -6.41 34.14 12.20
CA ILE A 52 -6.01 32.82 11.68
C ILE A 52 -4.53 32.58 11.97
N LEU A 53 -3.65 33.55 11.67
CA LEU A 53 -2.21 33.44 11.95
C LEU A 53 -1.93 33.29 13.46
N ARG A 54 -2.62 34.03 14.33
CA ARG A 54 -2.50 33.86 15.80
C ARG A 54 -3.02 32.53 16.33
N ARG A 55 -3.97 31.88 15.65
CA ARG A 55 -4.43 30.53 16.00
C ARG A 55 -3.44 29.47 15.52
N ILE A 56 -2.86 29.64 14.35
CA ILE A 56 -1.79 28.76 13.84
C ILE A 56 -0.59 28.77 14.78
N ASP A 57 -0.17 29.94 15.29
CA ASP A 57 0.95 30.02 16.24
C ASP A 57 0.67 29.41 17.63
N LYS A 58 -0.60 29.28 18.04
CA LYS A 58 -0.96 28.69 19.34
C LYS A 58 -1.09 27.16 19.32
N ASP A 59 -1.43 26.58 18.16
CA ASP A 59 -1.38 25.13 17.95
C ASP A 59 0.00 24.65 17.46
N ILE A 60 0.91 25.59 17.13
CA ILE A 60 2.36 25.40 17.02
C ILE A 60 3.04 25.95 18.30
N ALA A 61 2.50 25.64 19.47
CA ALA A 61 3.37 25.47 20.62
C ALA A 61 4.27 24.30 20.26
N ALA A 62 5.48 24.61 19.75
CA ALA A 62 6.46 23.67 19.23
C ALA A 62 6.46 22.40 20.10
N PRO A 63 5.82 21.31 19.64
CA PRO A 63 6.04 20.04 20.30
C PRO A 63 7.53 19.81 20.14
N ASP A 64 8.26 19.61 21.25
CA ASP A 64 9.73 19.50 21.30
C ASP A 64 10.27 19.12 19.93
N SER A 65 10.87 20.10 19.23
CA SER A 65 11.06 20.04 17.77
C SER A 65 11.78 18.77 17.32
N GLU A 66 12.57 18.17 18.21
CA GLU A 66 13.19 16.86 18.05
C GLU A 66 12.21 15.69 17.88
N GLU A 67 11.09 15.63 18.59
CA GLU A 67 10.18 14.48 18.55
C GLU A 67 9.30 14.51 17.28
N VAL A 68 8.89 15.70 16.85
CA VAL A 68 8.22 15.91 15.57
C VAL A 68 9.18 15.64 14.42
N GLN A 69 10.42 16.14 14.50
CA GLN A 69 11.44 15.88 13.50
C GLN A 69 11.79 14.38 13.43
N LYS A 70 11.88 13.67 14.57
CA LYS A 70 12.05 12.20 14.61
C LYS A 70 10.87 11.45 14.01
N LYS A 71 9.63 11.95 14.10
CA LYS A 71 8.49 11.36 13.39
C LYS A 71 8.53 11.62 11.89
N ILE A 72 9.05 12.77 11.45
CA ILE A 72 9.20 13.12 10.03
C ILE A 72 10.38 12.37 9.39
N ASP A 73 11.47 12.15 10.13
CA ASP A 73 12.67 11.44 9.65
C ASP A 73 12.53 9.91 9.68
N LYS A 74 11.36 9.39 10.08
CA LYS A 74 11.03 7.98 9.93
C LYS A 74 10.82 7.63 8.47
N HIS A 75 11.65 6.73 7.93
CA HIS A 75 11.52 6.28 6.55
C HIS A 75 10.67 5.02 6.45
N PRO A 76 9.75 4.94 5.47
CA PRO A 76 9.07 3.69 5.18
C PRO A 76 10.08 2.65 4.71
N ALA A 77 9.84 1.39 5.05
CA ALA A 77 10.73 0.24 4.84
C ALA A 77 11.01 -0.14 3.35
N GLY A 78 11.00 0.81 2.40
CA GLY A 78 10.96 0.57 0.96
C GLY A 78 12.09 -0.30 0.39
N ASN A 79 13.34 -0.12 0.80
CA ASN A 79 14.48 -0.94 0.35
C ASN A 79 14.47 -2.31 1.03
N PHE A 80 13.96 -2.40 2.26
CA PHE A 80 13.73 -3.69 2.92
C PHE A 80 12.61 -4.48 2.26
N MET A 81 11.61 -3.78 1.72
CA MET A 81 10.57 -4.35 0.89
C MET A 81 11.17 -5.00 -0.37
N TRP A 82 12.16 -4.35 -1.00
CA TRP A 82 12.91 -4.93 -2.12
C TRP A 82 13.79 -6.12 -1.70
N CYS A 83 14.46 -6.07 -0.56
CA CYS A 83 15.24 -7.19 -0.04
C CYS A 83 14.35 -8.42 0.22
N ALA A 84 13.18 -8.23 0.85
CA ALA A 84 12.19 -9.29 1.01
C ALA A 84 11.65 -9.78 -0.33
N ALA A 85 11.46 -8.88 -1.30
CA ALA A 85 11.00 -9.28 -2.61
C ALA A 85 12.03 -10.17 -3.31
N ILE A 86 13.30 -9.76 -3.31
CA ILE A 86 14.44 -10.49 -3.89
C ILE A 86 14.66 -11.82 -3.16
N LEU A 87 14.58 -11.83 -1.82
CA LEU A 87 14.72 -13.09 -1.10
C LEU A 87 13.52 -13.98 -1.39
N GLY A 88 12.30 -13.44 -1.35
CA GLY A 88 11.04 -14.14 -1.60
C GLY A 88 11.02 -14.90 -2.92
N THR A 89 11.70 -14.41 -3.96
CA THR A 89 11.84 -15.15 -5.22
C THR A 89 12.58 -16.48 -5.05
N GLY A 90 13.44 -16.68 -4.05
CA GLY A 90 14.18 -17.94 -3.82
C GLY A 90 13.32 -19.18 -3.46
N GLY A 91 11.99 -19.12 -3.59
CA GLY A 91 11.10 -20.28 -3.46
C GLY A 91 10.91 -20.75 -2.02
N LEU A 92 10.77 -22.06 -1.78
CA LEU A 92 10.49 -22.57 -0.43
C LEU A 92 11.60 -22.22 0.59
N PHE A 93 12.84 -22.14 0.12
CA PHE A 93 14.00 -21.80 0.95
C PHE A 93 14.01 -20.34 1.37
N SER A 94 13.41 -19.45 0.58
CA SER A 94 13.31 -18.04 0.95
C SER A 94 12.41 -17.82 2.17
N VAL A 95 11.37 -18.64 2.34
CA VAL A 95 10.50 -18.60 3.52
C VAL A 95 11.29 -18.95 4.79
N LEU A 96 12.30 -19.81 4.69
CA LEU A 96 13.16 -20.17 5.81
C LEU A 96 14.21 -19.08 6.07
N PHE A 97 14.83 -18.53 5.02
CA PHE A 97 15.92 -17.56 5.15
C PHE A 97 15.47 -16.12 5.37
N ALA A 98 14.34 -15.69 4.82
CA ALA A 98 13.84 -14.33 5.00
C ALA A 98 13.63 -13.96 6.48
N PRO A 99 13.05 -14.83 7.35
CA PRO A 99 13.01 -14.58 8.79
C PRO A 99 14.38 -14.44 9.44
N PHE A 100 15.37 -15.27 9.07
CA PHE A 100 16.74 -15.15 9.60
C PHE A 100 17.41 -13.86 9.16
N TYR A 101 17.20 -13.47 7.90
CA TYR A 101 17.75 -12.27 7.32
C TYR A 101 17.16 -11.02 7.97
N ILE A 102 15.83 -10.98 8.06
CA ILE A 102 15.07 -9.95 8.75
C ILE A 102 15.48 -9.91 10.23
N TYR A 103 15.66 -11.04 10.89
CA TYR A 103 16.14 -11.07 12.28
C TYR A 103 17.56 -10.53 12.44
N PHE A 104 18.46 -10.82 11.50
CA PHE A 104 19.85 -10.38 11.55
C PHE A 104 19.97 -8.87 11.32
N PHE A 105 19.24 -8.35 10.33
CA PHE A 105 19.30 -6.94 9.95
C PHE A 105 18.27 -6.06 10.68
N HIS A 106 17.26 -6.60 11.36
CA HIS A 106 16.19 -5.83 12.04
C HIS A 106 16.05 -6.21 13.52
N LYS A 107 17.18 -6.62 14.12
CA LYS A 107 17.32 -7.26 15.43
C LYS A 107 16.63 -6.53 16.59
N ILE A 108 16.46 -5.21 16.54
CA ILE A 108 15.99 -4.43 17.70
C ILE A 108 14.46 -4.39 17.75
N GLU A 109 13.79 -3.95 16.69
CA GLU A 109 12.35 -3.69 16.74
C GLU A 109 11.49 -4.96 16.56
N ILE A 110 11.97 -5.93 15.78
CA ILE A 110 11.26 -7.19 15.58
C ILE A 110 11.32 -8.10 16.81
N ARG A 111 12.43 -8.05 17.57
CA ARG A 111 12.53 -8.76 18.85
C ARG A 111 11.54 -8.23 19.88
N LYS A 112 11.35 -6.91 19.94
CA LYS A 112 10.41 -6.28 20.89
C LYS A 112 8.97 -6.75 20.66
N ASN A 113 8.58 -6.97 19.41
CA ASN A 113 7.19 -7.29 19.05
C ASN A 113 6.88 -8.80 18.94
N HIS A 114 7.84 -9.69 19.23
CA HIS A 114 7.69 -11.15 19.06
C HIS A 114 7.09 -11.56 17.69
N SER A 115 7.32 -10.74 16.66
CA SER A 115 6.54 -10.80 15.42
C SER A 115 7.10 -11.76 14.38
N ILE A 116 8.24 -12.41 14.65
CA ILE A 116 8.86 -13.39 13.75
C ILE A 116 7.96 -14.58 13.49
N GLY A 117 7.33 -15.15 14.52
CA GLY A 117 6.42 -16.28 14.33
C GLY A 117 5.25 -15.93 13.41
N LYS A 118 4.69 -14.72 13.56
CA LYS A 118 3.62 -14.19 12.69
C LYS A 118 4.12 -13.95 11.27
N PHE A 119 5.33 -13.40 11.11
CA PHE A 119 5.96 -13.20 9.81
C PHE A 119 6.19 -14.53 9.09
N THR A 120 6.87 -15.47 9.74
CA THR A 120 7.21 -16.78 9.17
C THR A 120 5.96 -17.58 8.83
N SER A 121 4.96 -17.60 9.71
CA SER A 121 3.69 -18.30 9.45
C SER A 121 2.93 -17.67 8.28
N ALA A 122 2.86 -16.33 8.19
CA ALA A 122 2.23 -15.64 7.08
C ALA A 122 2.96 -15.87 5.75
N CYS A 123 4.29 -15.88 5.74
CA CYS A 123 5.09 -16.23 4.57
C CYS A 123 4.82 -17.67 4.15
N LEU A 124 4.88 -18.62 5.09
CA LEU A 124 4.66 -20.04 4.80
C LEU A 124 3.25 -20.32 4.28
N SER A 125 2.21 -19.77 4.92
CA SER A 125 0.83 -19.96 4.48
C SER A 125 0.60 -19.38 3.09
N SER A 126 1.18 -18.22 2.80
CA SER A 126 1.05 -17.58 1.49
C SER A 126 1.79 -18.35 0.40
N THR A 127 2.99 -18.88 0.67
CA THR A 127 3.72 -19.72 -0.27
C THR A 127 2.98 -21.02 -0.56
N ILE A 128 2.39 -21.67 0.46
CA ILE A 128 1.57 -22.86 0.29
C ILE A 128 0.33 -22.54 -0.57
N ALA A 129 -0.41 -21.49 -0.23
CA ALA A 129 -1.60 -21.07 -0.97
C ALA A 129 -1.27 -20.74 -2.43
N LEU A 130 -0.17 -20.02 -2.67
CA LEU A 130 0.29 -19.70 -4.02
C LEU A 130 0.67 -20.95 -4.80
N LYS A 131 1.37 -21.91 -4.18
CA LYS A 131 1.75 -23.16 -4.83
C LYS A 131 0.52 -23.97 -5.23
N VAL A 132 -0.50 -24.04 -4.37
CA VAL A 132 -1.78 -24.70 -4.68
C VAL A 132 -2.47 -24.00 -5.86
N LEU A 133 -2.54 -22.67 -5.85
CA LEU A 133 -3.15 -21.88 -6.92
C LEU A 133 -2.44 -22.08 -8.26
N VAL A 134 -1.10 -21.91 -8.29
CA VAL A 134 -0.28 -22.04 -9.50
C VAL A 134 -0.38 -23.46 -10.07
N ASN A 135 -0.32 -24.50 -9.23
CA ASN A 135 -0.50 -25.88 -9.68
C ASN A 135 -1.91 -26.13 -10.24
N GLY A 136 -2.95 -25.51 -9.67
CA GLY A 136 -4.31 -25.59 -10.19
C GLY A 136 -4.42 -24.97 -11.58
N LEU A 137 -3.88 -23.76 -11.75
CA LEU A 137 -3.83 -23.06 -13.04
C LEU A 137 -3.01 -23.83 -14.08
N ALA A 138 -1.89 -24.44 -13.67
CA ALA A 138 -1.07 -25.29 -14.53
C ALA A 138 -1.85 -26.48 -15.11
N LYS A 139 -2.54 -27.20 -14.24
CA LYS A 139 -3.37 -28.35 -14.64
C LYS A 139 -4.49 -27.93 -15.57
N LEU A 140 -5.13 -26.78 -15.29
CA LEU A 140 -6.18 -26.24 -16.15
C LEU A 140 -5.63 -25.86 -17.53
N ALA A 141 -4.51 -25.15 -17.58
CA ALA A 141 -3.87 -24.73 -18.82
C ALA A 141 -3.45 -25.93 -19.68
N ARG A 142 -2.88 -26.99 -19.06
CA ARG A 142 -2.53 -28.23 -19.76
C ARG A 142 -3.77 -28.93 -20.32
N LYS A 143 -4.84 -29.06 -19.53
CA LYS A 143 -6.11 -29.61 -20.02
C LYS A 143 -6.68 -28.83 -21.20
N ILE A 144 -6.54 -27.49 -21.20
CA ILE A 144 -6.98 -26.66 -22.33
C ILE A 144 -6.10 -26.92 -23.56
N SER A 145 -4.78 -27.06 -23.38
CA SER A 145 -3.86 -27.38 -24.49
C SER A 145 -4.12 -28.75 -25.12
N GLU A 146 -4.66 -29.71 -24.35
CA GLU A 146 -5.06 -31.04 -24.82
C GLU A 146 -6.34 -31.01 -25.68
N ILE A 147 -7.10 -29.91 -25.70
CA ILE A 147 -8.28 -29.74 -26.56
C ILE A 147 -7.82 -29.43 -28.00
N HIS A 148 -7.27 -30.46 -28.65
CA HIS A 148 -7.12 -30.82 -30.07
C HIS A 148 -6.93 -29.79 -31.20
N PHE A 149 -6.55 -28.53 -30.95
CA PHE A 149 -6.40 -27.55 -32.04
C PHE A 149 -4.95 -27.23 -32.48
N PHE A 150 -3.93 -27.76 -31.80
CA PHE A 150 -2.54 -27.35 -32.05
C PHE A 150 -1.67 -28.50 -32.60
N ARG A 151 -0.89 -28.18 -33.64
CA ARG A 151 0.21 -29.02 -34.15
C ARG A 151 1.20 -29.32 -33.02
N GLU A 152 1.86 -30.49 -33.03
CA GLU A 152 2.77 -30.92 -31.95
C GLU A 152 3.84 -29.87 -31.59
N ASP A 153 4.41 -29.18 -32.59
CA ASP A 153 5.39 -28.12 -32.38
C ASP A 153 4.84 -26.93 -31.58
N ILE A 154 3.56 -26.59 -31.78
CA ILE A 154 2.90 -25.48 -31.10
C ILE A 154 2.54 -25.87 -29.66
N ALA A 155 2.15 -27.13 -29.43
CA ALA A 155 1.86 -27.62 -28.09
C ALA A 155 3.10 -27.57 -27.17
N SER A 156 4.28 -27.92 -27.70
CA SER A 156 5.55 -27.82 -26.96
C SER A 156 5.87 -26.38 -26.56
N LEU A 157 5.75 -25.43 -27.50
CA LEU A 157 5.98 -24.01 -27.23
C LEU A 157 4.97 -23.45 -26.22
N ILE A 158 3.69 -23.82 -26.32
CA ILE A 158 2.65 -23.41 -25.36
C ILE A 158 2.99 -23.92 -23.96
N ASN A 159 3.38 -25.19 -23.82
CA ASN A 159 3.77 -25.75 -22.53
C ASN A 159 4.99 -25.04 -21.94
N PHE A 160 6.01 -24.75 -22.75
CA PHE A 160 7.16 -23.96 -22.31
C PHE A 160 6.75 -22.56 -21.82
N CYS A 161 5.88 -21.86 -22.56
CA CYS A 161 5.37 -20.55 -22.16
C CYS A 161 4.54 -20.61 -20.86
N ILE A 162 3.74 -21.66 -20.68
CA ILE A 162 2.98 -21.90 -19.45
C ILE A 162 3.93 -22.10 -18.27
N ASP A 163 4.94 -22.95 -18.41
CA ASP A 163 5.89 -23.23 -17.32
C ASP A 163 6.75 -21.98 -16.99
N ALA A 164 7.25 -21.27 -18.01
CA ALA A 164 7.98 -20.02 -17.83
C ALA A 164 7.12 -18.92 -17.18
N GLY A 165 5.85 -18.79 -17.61
CA GLY A 165 4.89 -17.87 -17.05
C GLY A 165 4.57 -18.18 -15.58
N GLN A 166 4.46 -19.46 -15.21
CA GLN A 166 4.26 -19.88 -13.83
C GLN A 166 5.46 -19.55 -12.94
N ILE A 167 6.67 -19.80 -13.43
CA ILE A 167 7.89 -19.46 -12.71
C ILE A 167 7.94 -17.94 -12.45
N LEU A 168 7.69 -17.13 -13.49
CA LEU A 168 7.69 -15.67 -13.37
C LEU A 168 6.60 -15.17 -12.41
N LEU A 169 5.37 -15.69 -12.55
CA LEU A 169 4.26 -15.33 -11.68
C LEU A 169 4.54 -15.73 -10.22
N HIS A 170 5.13 -16.91 -10.00
CA HIS A 170 5.52 -17.36 -8.68
C HIS A 170 6.53 -16.41 -8.04
N PHE A 171 7.57 -16.01 -8.78
CA PHE A 171 8.56 -15.06 -8.28
C PHE A 171 7.94 -13.70 -7.94
N LEU A 172 7.10 -13.15 -8.83
CA LEU A 172 6.46 -11.85 -8.61
C LEU A 172 5.53 -11.86 -7.39
N VAL A 173 4.70 -12.90 -7.25
CA VAL A 173 3.74 -12.97 -6.14
C VAL A 173 4.45 -13.27 -4.81
N CYS A 174 5.42 -14.18 -4.79
CA CYS A 174 6.22 -14.41 -3.58
C CYS A 174 6.96 -13.14 -3.14
N GLY A 175 7.55 -12.42 -4.10
CA GLY A 175 8.23 -11.16 -3.82
C GLY A 175 7.27 -10.10 -3.27
N TYR A 176 6.11 -9.92 -3.90
CA TYR A 176 5.07 -8.98 -3.47
C TYR A 176 4.52 -9.31 -2.09
N VAL A 177 4.23 -10.58 -1.82
CA VAL A 177 3.72 -11.02 -0.51
C VAL A 177 4.75 -10.76 0.58
N ALA A 178 6.02 -11.13 0.36
CA ALA A 178 7.09 -10.89 1.33
C ALA A 178 7.25 -9.38 1.62
N ALA A 179 7.25 -8.57 0.56
CA ALA A 179 7.22 -7.11 0.63
C ALA A 179 6.05 -6.58 1.47
N PHE A 180 4.83 -7.06 1.19
CA PHE A 180 3.62 -6.65 1.87
C PHE A 180 3.61 -7.04 3.35
N ILE A 181 4.06 -8.25 3.67
CA ILE A 181 4.19 -8.71 5.06
C ILE A 181 5.23 -7.86 5.79
N ILE A 182 6.40 -7.58 5.19
CA ILE A 182 7.38 -6.66 5.78
C ILE A 182 6.73 -5.30 6.04
N LYS A 183 6.03 -4.71 5.08
CA LYS A 183 5.39 -3.41 5.27
C LYS A 183 4.42 -3.39 6.45
N ARG A 184 3.72 -4.50 6.73
CA ARG A 184 2.78 -4.60 7.86
C ARG A 184 3.42 -4.91 9.20
N VAL A 185 4.49 -5.70 9.20
CA VAL A 185 5.09 -6.25 10.43
C VAL A 185 6.25 -5.38 10.92
N THR A 186 6.85 -4.60 10.03
CA THR A 186 8.07 -3.85 10.34
C THR A 186 7.73 -2.40 10.66
N PRO A 187 8.14 -1.91 11.84
CA PRO A 187 7.93 -0.52 12.23
C PRO A 187 8.79 0.44 11.40
N ASP A 188 8.44 1.72 11.44
CA ASP A 188 9.19 2.77 10.78
C ASP A 188 10.63 2.86 11.33
N TYR A 189 11.60 2.98 10.42
CA TYR A 189 13.02 3.04 10.76
C TYR A 189 13.51 4.47 10.91
N ASP A 190 14.48 4.67 11.80
CA ASP A 190 15.32 5.86 11.75
C ASP A 190 16.08 5.91 10.41
N LYS A 191 16.04 7.07 9.75
CA LYS A 191 16.69 7.35 8.47
C LYS A 191 18.15 6.93 8.39
N SER A 192 18.90 7.17 9.46
CA SER A 192 20.34 6.96 9.50
C SER A 192 20.67 5.46 9.52
N GLU A 193 19.99 4.70 10.37
CA GLU A 193 20.11 3.24 10.48
C GLU A 193 19.56 2.54 9.22
N TYR A 194 18.46 3.06 8.65
CA TYR A 194 17.85 2.54 7.43
C TYR A 194 18.80 2.56 6.22
N LYS A 195 19.54 3.66 6.00
CA LYS A 195 20.42 3.80 4.83
C LYS A 195 21.55 2.78 4.84
N VAL A 196 22.23 2.63 5.98
CA VAL A 196 23.37 1.70 6.11
C VAL A 196 22.87 0.27 6.00
N THR A 197 21.83 -0.06 6.75
CA THR A 197 21.35 -1.44 6.88
C THR A 197 20.65 -1.92 5.61
N SER A 198 19.94 -1.05 4.88
CA SER A 198 19.22 -1.43 3.65
C SER A 198 20.15 -1.66 2.45
N ALA A 199 21.21 -0.87 2.30
CA ALA A 199 22.19 -1.06 1.23
C ALA A 199 22.92 -2.40 1.41
N SER A 200 23.42 -2.67 2.62
CA SER A 200 24.04 -3.95 2.96
C SER A 200 23.04 -5.10 2.76
N ALA A 201 21.81 -4.96 3.27
CA ALA A 201 20.77 -5.96 3.09
C ALA A 201 20.43 -6.24 1.61
N THR A 202 20.53 -5.25 0.72
CA THR A 202 20.28 -5.50 -0.70
C THR A 202 21.45 -6.27 -1.32
N ILE A 203 22.68 -5.85 -1.03
CA ILE A 203 23.90 -6.48 -1.57
C ILE A 203 24.01 -7.95 -1.15
N TYR A 204 23.71 -8.28 0.11
CA TYR A 204 23.77 -9.67 0.60
C TYR A 204 22.58 -10.53 0.14
N SER A 205 21.43 -9.92 -0.20
CA SER A 205 20.24 -10.66 -0.62
C SER A 205 20.39 -11.31 -2.01
N ILE A 206 21.15 -10.67 -2.92
CA ILE A 206 21.33 -11.16 -4.29
C ILE A 206 22.13 -12.48 -4.33
N PRO A 207 23.32 -12.61 -3.72
CA PRO A 207 24.06 -13.87 -3.68
C PRO A 207 23.27 -15.00 -3.00
N ILE A 208 22.56 -14.69 -1.91
CA ILE A 208 21.74 -15.69 -1.20
C ILE A 208 20.62 -16.18 -2.11
N MET A 209 19.89 -15.28 -2.77
CA MET A 209 18.86 -15.67 -3.73
C MET A 209 19.42 -16.58 -4.84
N ILE A 210 20.60 -16.27 -5.39
CA ILE A 210 21.25 -17.11 -6.41
C ILE A 210 21.53 -18.51 -5.84
N VAL A 211 22.16 -18.61 -4.68
CA VAL A 211 22.49 -19.87 -4.03
C VAL A 211 21.23 -20.69 -3.73
N LEU A 212 20.19 -20.06 -3.19
CA LEU A 212 18.92 -20.72 -2.89
C LEU A 212 18.20 -21.19 -4.15
N SER A 213 18.25 -20.41 -5.23
CA SER A 213 17.67 -20.79 -6.53
C SER A 213 18.42 -21.98 -7.13
N MET A 214 19.75 -21.99 -7.05
CA MET A 214 20.57 -23.14 -7.48
C MET A 214 20.30 -24.38 -6.64
N ALA A 215 20.22 -24.25 -5.31
CA ALA A 215 19.91 -25.37 -4.41
C ALA A 215 18.52 -25.94 -4.69
N SER A 216 17.52 -25.07 -4.88
CA SER A 216 16.17 -25.48 -5.28
C SER A 216 16.19 -26.22 -6.61
N PHE A 217 16.89 -25.68 -7.62
CA PHE A 217 17.02 -26.35 -8.91
C PHE A 217 17.65 -27.74 -8.78
N TYR A 218 18.70 -27.89 -7.97
CA TYR A 218 19.38 -29.18 -7.80
C TYR A 218 18.51 -30.21 -7.07
N LEU A 219 17.78 -29.79 -6.04
CA LEU A 219 16.93 -30.67 -5.24
C LEU A 219 15.67 -31.14 -5.98
N PHE A 220 15.12 -30.34 -6.90
CA PHE A 220 13.92 -30.71 -7.65
C PHE A 220 14.19 -31.36 -9.00
N LYS A 221 15.46 -31.49 -9.40
CA LYS A 221 15.86 -32.19 -10.63
C LYS A 221 16.10 -33.69 -10.42
N GLN A 222 16.16 -34.15 -9.17
CA GLN A 222 16.15 -35.57 -8.78
C GLN A 222 14.71 -36.05 -8.58
#